data_AF-A0A846LUU0-F1
#
_entry.id   AF-A0A846LUU0-F1
#
_cell.length_a   1.000
_cell.length_b   1.000
_cell.length_c   1.000
_cell.angle_alpha   90.00
_cell.angle_beta   90.00
_cell.angle_gamma   90.00
#
_symmetry.space_group_name_H-M   'P 1'
#
loop_
_entity.id
_entity.type
_entity.pdbx_description
1 polymer ?
#
loop_
_entity_poly.entity_id
_entity_poly.type
_entity_poly.pdbx_seq_one_letter_code
_entity_poly.pdbx_strand_id
1 'polypeptide(L)' 'MTTPTDDDLPEPRDIALEQATPEQVEELEEASEPPGE' A
#
# COMPACT_ATOMS: atom_id res chain seq x y z
N MET A 1 21.33 2.50 -19.51
CA MET A 1 20.56 2.00 -18.37
C MET A 1 19.99 3.21 -17.65
N THR A 2 18.68 3.45 -17.70
CA THR A 2 18.03 4.48 -16.88
C THR A 2 17.65 3.82 -15.55
N THR A 3 17.87 4.49 -14.42
CA THR A 3 17.40 3.98 -13.12
C THR A 3 15.91 4.30 -12.98
N PRO A 4 15.10 3.38 -12.40
CA PRO A 4 13.72 3.69 -12.04
C PRO A 4 13.67 4.94 -11.15
N THR A 5 12.64 5.76 -11.32
CA THR A 5 12.37 6.87 -10.38
C THR A 5 11.60 6.32 -9.18
N ASP A 6 11.57 7.05 -8.07
CA ASP A 6 10.85 6.64 -6.86
C ASP A 6 9.34 6.34 -7.14
N ASP A 7 8.75 7.03 -8.12
CA ASP A 7 7.39 6.83 -8.64
C ASP A 7 7.20 5.49 -9.40
N ASP A 8 8.29 4.89 -9.89
CA ASP A 8 8.25 3.54 -10.50
C ASP A 8 8.30 2.42 -9.45
N LEU A 9 8.63 2.74 -8.20
CA LEU A 9 8.72 1.75 -7.13
C LEU A 9 7.34 1.54 -6.49
N PRO A 10 6.95 0.29 -6.18
CA PRO A 10 5.69 0.04 -5.48
C PRO A 10 5.68 0.77 -4.14
N GLU A 11 4.53 1.32 -3.77
CA GLU A 11 4.44 2.06 -2.51
C GLU A 11 4.63 1.08 -1.34
N PRO A 12 5.17 1.56 -0.18
CA PRO A 12 5.30 0.72 1.01
C PRO A 12 4.00 0.04 1.44
N ARG A 13 2.85 0.67 1.15
CA ARG A 13 1.52 0.11 1.39
C ARG A 13 1.25 -1.12 0.53
N ASP A 14 1.54 -1.04 -0.77
CA ASP A 14 1.31 -2.15 -1.71
C ASP A 14 2.13 -3.38 -1.29
N ILE A 15 3.39 -3.15 -0.90
CA ILE A 15 4.28 -4.20 -0.40
C ILE A 15 3.72 -4.82 0.89
N ALA A 16 3.16 -4.02 1.79
CA ALA A 16 2.55 -4.51 3.01
C ALA A 16 1.28 -5.35 2.74
N LEU A 17 0.46 -4.94 1.79
CA LEU A 17 -0.76 -5.65 1.39
C LEU A 17 -0.46 -7.02 0.77
N GLU A 18 0.60 -7.15 -0.02
CA GLU A 18 1.01 -8.44 -0.62
C GLU A 18 1.46 -9.49 0.40
N GLN A 19 1.95 -9.05 1.57
CA GLN A 19 2.43 -9.91 2.66
C GLN A 19 1.41 -10.09 3.79
N ALA A 20 0.36 -9.27 3.80
CA ALA A 20 -0.64 -9.23 4.86
C ALA A 20 -1.58 -10.44 4.76
N THR A 21 -2.07 -10.88 5.92
CA THR A 21 -3.21 -11.79 5.95
C THR A 21 -4.49 -11.05 5.52
N PRO A 22 -5.54 -11.77 5.10
CA PRO A 22 -6.81 -11.12 4.76
C PRO A 22 -7.36 -10.20 5.86
N GLU A 23 -7.21 -10.58 7.13
CA GLU A 23 -7.63 -9.74 8.28
C GLU A 23 -6.79 -8.45 8.40
N GLN A 24 -5.49 -8.52 8.09
CA GLN A 24 -4.60 -7.36 8.12
C GLN A 24 -4.80 -6.43 6.92
N VAL A 25 -5.19 -6.99 5.77
CA VAL A 25 -5.55 -6.20 4.58
C VAL A 25 -6.75 -5.31 4.90
N GLU A 26 -7.80 -5.86 5.50
CA GLU A 26 -9.01 -5.11 5.89
C GLU A 26 -8.67 -3.93 6.82
N GLU A 27 -7.82 -4.16 7.83
CA GLU A 27 -7.34 -3.11 8.74
C GLU A 27 -6.53 -2.01 8.01
N LEU A 28 -5.68 -2.39 7.06
CA LEU A 28 -4.87 -1.46 6.27
C LEU A 28 -5.68 -0.68 5.23
N GLU A 29 -6.76 -1.26 4.71
CA GLU A 29 -7.71 -0.57 3.85
C GLU A 29 -8.54 0.44 4.65
N GLU A 30 -9.07 0.03 5.81
CA GLU A 30 -9.84 0.91 6.71
C GLU A 30 -9.01 2.09 7.22
N ALA A 31 -7.76 1.86 7.63
CA ALA A 31 -6.87 2.91 8.14
C ALA A 31 -6.46 3.95 7.08
N SER A 32 -6.57 3.61 5.79
CA SER A 32 -6.23 4.49 4.67
C SER A 32 -7.42 5.27 4.11
N GLU A 33 -8.66 4.92 4.47
CA GLU A 33 -9.82 5.68 4.03
C GLU A 33 -9.79 7.06 4.69
N PRO A 34 -9.76 8.18 3.93
CA PRO A 34 -9.91 9.49 4.54
C PRO A 34 -11.26 9.50 5.28
N PRO A 35 -11.35 10.11 6.47
CA PRO A 35 -12.62 10.18 7.20
C PRO A 35 -13.65 10.79 6.24
N GLY A 36 -14.65 9.99 5.84
CA GLY A 36 -15.55 10.36 4.76
C GLY A 36 -16.16 11.75 4.99
N GLU A 37 -16.05 12.61 3.97
CA GLU A 37 -16.85 13.83 3.83
C GLU A 37 -18.15 13.53 3.07
#